data_AF-A0A957UHH6-F1
#
_entry.id   AF-A0A957UHH6-F1
#
_cell.length_a   1.000
_cell.length_b   1.000
_cell.length_c   1.000
_cell.angle_alpha   90.00
_cell.angle_beta   90.00
_cell.angle_gamma   90.00
#
_symmetry.space_group_name_H-M   'P 1'
#
loop_
_entity.id
_entity.type
_entity.pdbx_description
1 polymer ?
#
loop_
_entity_poly.entity_id
_entity_poly.type
_entity_poly.pdbx_seq_one_letter_code
_entity_poly.pdbx_strand_id
1 'polypeptide(L)' 'QQLDWLRAIESGTDPETSGREGLHDLACAFGMLESSQIGRRVTLDELLSGAVSGYQDEIDAHYGL' A
#
# COMPACT_ATOMS: atom_id res chain seq x y z
N GLN A 1 -11.99 -11.84 -15.05
CA GLN A 1 -11.66 -11.10 -13.82
C GLN A 1 -12.71 -11.29 -12.70
N GLN A 2 -13.97 -10.83 -12.80
CA GLN A 2 -14.91 -10.93 -11.66
C GLN A 2 -15.21 -12.35 -11.14
N LEU A 3 -15.23 -13.37 -12.01
CA LEU A 3 -15.48 -14.76 -11.60
C LEU A 3 -14.36 -15.34 -10.71
N ASP A 4 -13.11 -14.95 -10.96
CA ASP A 4 -11.97 -15.39 -10.16
C ASP A 4 -12.08 -14.88 -8.72
N TRP A 5 -12.38 -13.58 -8.58
CA TRP A 5 -12.64 -12.95 -7.29
C TRP A 5 -13.79 -13.62 -6.51
N LEU A 6 -14.92 -13.91 -7.17
CA LEU A 6 -16.05 -14.60 -6.52
C LEU A 6 -15.68 -16.01 -6.04
N ARG A 7 -14.90 -16.75 -6.83
CA ARG A 7 -14.43 -18.09 -6.46
C ARG A 7 -13.43 -18.03 -5.31
N ALA A 8 -12.49 -17.08 -5.36
CA ALA A 8 -11.51 -16.87 -4.30
C ALA A 8 -12.19 -16.57 -2.95
N ILE A 9 -13.28 -15.80 -2.96
CA ILE A 9 -14.13 -15.59 -1.77
C ILE A 9 -14.74 -16.91 -1.28
N GLU A 10 -15.35 -17.67 -2.19
CA GLU A 10 -15.99 -18.95 -1.84
C GLU A 10 -14.98 -19.97 -1.27
N SER A 11 -13.77 -20.02 -1.81
CA SER A 11 -12.70 -20.93 -1.35
C SER A 11 -11.84 -20.38 -0.22
N GLY A 12 -12.00 -19.11 0.17
CA GLY A 12 -11.15 -18.45 1.16
C GLY A 12 -9.67 -18.36 0.74
N THR A 13 -9.41 -18.23 -0.57
CA THR A 13 -8.06 -18.12 -1.14
C THR A 13 -7.84 -16.71 -1.71
N ASP A 14 -6.59 -16.38 -2.03
CA ASP A 14 -6.31 -15.17 -2.80
C ASP A 14 -6.79 -15.34 -4.25
N PRO A 15 -7.36 -14.29 -4.87
CA PRO A 15 -7.58 -14.23 -6.32
C PRO A 15 -6.25 -14.03 -7.06
N GLU A 16 -6.31 -14.01 -8.40
CA GLU A 16 -5.16 -13.76 -9.28
C GLU A 16 -4.32 -12.55 -8.82
N THR A 17 -4.98 -11.46 -8.41
CA THR A 17 -4.33 -10.28 -7.83
C THR A 17 -4.65 -10.20 -6.34
N SER A 18 -3.70 -10.64 -5.52
CA SER A 18 -3.87 -10.72 -4.07
C SER A 18 -3.89 -9.33 -3.41
N GLY A 19 -4.46 -9.26 -2.19
CA GLY A 19 -4.41 -8.03 -1.39
C GLY A 19 -2.98 -7.62 -1.01
N ARG A 20 -2.07 -8.60 -0.85
CA ARG A 20 -0.66 -8.33 -0.52
C ARG A 20 0.11 -7.73 -1.71
N GLU A 21 -0.14 -8.22 -2.91
CA GLU A 21 0.40 -7.62 -4.14
C GLU A 21 -0.12 -6.19 -4.30
N GLY A 22 -1.43 -5.98 -4.18
CA GLY A 22 -2.02 -4.64 -4.27
C GLY A 22 -1.50 -3.67 -3.20
N LEU A 23 -1.24 -4.16 -1.98
CA LEU A 23 -0.61 -3.36 -0.93
C LEU A 23 0.81 -2.93 -1.30
N HIS A 24 1.61 -3.84 -1.88
CA HIS A 24 2.97 -3.51 -2.32
C HIS A 24 2.98 -2.52 -3.50
N ASP A 25 2.04 -2.66 -4.43
CA ASP A 25 1.88 -1.72 -5.55
C ASP A 25 1.55 -0.31 -5.03
N LEU A 26 0.63 -0.22 -4.07
CA LEU A 26 0.27 1.04 -3.43
C LEU A 26 1.46 1.62 -2.65
N ALA A 27 2.17 0.80 -1.87
CA ALA A 27 3.37 1.23 -1.14
C ALA A 27 4.44 1.77 -2.10
N CYS A 28 4.66 1.14 -3.26
CA CYS A 28 5.60 1.64 -4.27
C CYS A 28 5.20 3.02 -4.81
N ALA A 29 3.90 3.27 -5.03
CA ALA A 29 3.42 4.57 -5.49
C ALA A 29 3.68 5.67 -4.44
N PHE A 30 3.38 5.41 -3.18
CA PHE A 30 3.63 6.34 -2.07
C PHE A 30 5.11 6.53 -1.78
N GLY A 31 5.92 5.48 -1.94
CA GLY A 31 7.36 5.52 -1.72
C GLY A 31 8.09 6.58 -2.56
N MET A 32 7.59 6.91 -3.75
CA MET A 32 8.15 8.00 -4.56
C MET A 32 7.91 9.37 -3.90
N LEU A 33 6.72 9.58 -3.33
CA LEU A 33 6.34 10.83 -2.67
C LEU A 33 7.16 11.01 -1.38
N GLU A 34 7.18 9.97 -0.56
CA GLU A 34 7.96 9.91 0.68
C GLU A 34 9.47 10.12 0.44
N SER A 35 10.02 9.45 -0.58
CA SER A 35 11.43 9.62 -0.96
C SER A 35 11.73 11.06 -1.39
N SER A 36 10.82 11.71 -2.10
CA SER A 36 10.98 13.10 -2.53
C SER A 36 10.99 14.07 -1.35
N GLN A 37 10.17 13.81 -0.33
CA GLN A 37 10.03 14.67 0.83
C GLN A 37 11.22 14.53 1.80
N ILE A 38 11.67 13.31 2.08
CA ILE A 38 12.79 13.05 3.00
C ILE A 38 14.15 13.26 2.30
N GLY A 39 14.18 13.23 0.97
CA GLY A 39 15.41 13.47 0.19
C GLY A 39 16.39 12.28 0.23
N ARG A 40 15.90 11.07 0.50
CA ARG A 40 16.67 9.82 0.44
C ARG A 40 15.87 8.69 -0.15
N ARG A 41 16.56 7.59 -0.49
CA ARG A 41 15.90 6.32 -0.82
C ARG A 41 15.13 5.80 0.39
N VAL A 42 13.98 5.20 0.13
CA VAL A 42 13.12 4.51 1.10
C VAL A 42 13.00 3.05 0.69
N THR A 43 12.80 2.17 1.67
CA THR A 43 12.59 0.74 1.47
C THR A 43 11.11 0.39 1.57
N LEU A 44 10.72 -0.75 0.99
CA LEU A 44 9.36 -1.25 1.11
C LEU A 44 8.99 -1.51 2.58
N ASP A 45 9.91 -2.05 3.37
CA ASP A 45 9.68 -2.33 4.80
C ASP A 45 9.42 -1.04 5.60
N GLU A 46 10.13 0.06 5.30
CA GLU A 46 9.89 1.35 5.95
C GLU A 46 8.48 1.89 5.66
N LEU A 47 7.97 1.66 4.44
CA LEU A 47 6.63 2.08 4.04
C LEU A 47 5.56 1.19 4.68
N LEU A 48 5.73 -0.13 4.60
CA LEU A 48 4.75 -1.10 5.15
C LEU A 48 4.65 -1.05 6.68
N SER A 49 5.74 -0.69 7.37
CA SER A 49 5.75 -0.53 8.83
C SER A 49 5.25 0.83 9.31
N GLY A 50 5.04 1.79 8.40
CA GLY A 50 4.73 3.18 8.76
C GLY A 50 5.91 3.93 9.39
N ALA A 51 7.15 3.42 9.25
CA ALA A 51 8.34 4.14 9.71
C ALA A 51 8.61 5.40 8.87
N VAL A 52 8.09 5.43 7.65
CA VAL A 52 8.06 6.58 6.74
C VAL A 52 6.63 6.77 6.26
N SER A 53 5.98 7.84 6.72
CA SER A 53 4.59 8.18 6.39
C SER A 53 4.35 9.69 6.30
N GLY A 54 5.39 10.51 6.17
CA GLY A 54 5.27 11.96 6.33
C GLY A 54 4.33 12.61 5.31
N TYR A 55 4.28 12.10 4.09
CA TYR A 55 3.33 12.56 3.08
C TYR A 55 1.91 12.13 3.43
N GLN A 56 1.74 10.89 3.89
CA GLN A 56 0.44 10.35 4.30
C GLN A 56 -0.09 11.00 5.60
N ASP A 57 0.78 11.36 6.54
CA ASP A 57 0.41 11.94 7.84
C ASP A 57 -0.38 13.25 7.70
N GLU A 58 0.00 14.11 6.73
CA GLU A 58 -0.73 15.35 6.44
C GLU A 58 -2.15 15.07 5.92
N ILE A 59 -2.31 14.00 5.13
CA ILE A 59 -3.59 13.54 4.61
C ILE A 59 -4.44 12.95 5.74
N ASP A 60 -3.84 12.11 6.58
CA ASP A 60 -4.51 11.50 7.73
C ASP A 60 -5.00 12.57 8.70
N ALA A 61 -4.17 13.58 8.99
CA ALA A 61 -4.56 14.73 9.81
C ALA A 61 -5.74 15.52 9.20
N HIS A 62 -5.80 15.66 7.87
CA HIS A 62 -6.90 16.31 7.19
C HIS A 62 -8.23 15.54 7.33
N TYR A 63 -8.16 14.20 7.28
CA TYR A 63 -9.34 13.32 7.37
C TYR A 63 -9.66 12.83 8.79
N GLY A 64 -8.79 13.09 9.77
CA GLY A 64 -8.95 12.66 11.16
C GLY A 64 -8.72 11.16 11.37
N LEU A 65 -7.76 10.59 10.64
CA LEU A 65 -7.33 9.19 10.74
C LEU A 65 -6.19 9.01 11.77
#